data_AF-A0A182MY08-F1
#
_entry.id   AF-A0A182MY08-F1
#
_cell.length_a   1.000
_cell.length_b   1.000
_cell.length_c   1.000
_cell.angle_alpha   90.00
_cell.angle_beta   90.00
_cell.angle_gamma   90.00
#
_symmetry.space_group_name_H-M   'P 1'
#
loop_
_entity.id
_entity.type
_entity.pdbx_description
1 polymer ?
#
loop_
_entity_poly.entity_id
_entity_poly.type
_entity_poly.pdbx_seq_one_letter_code
_entity_poly.pdbx_strand_id
1 'polypeptide(L)'
;MRFLSYASLLVLGVLALVLSANAVPCGCPRTYRPVCGTDHKTYSNQCVLDCRINSNYGRKIDLKLLRDGHCKQHDTVEEEN
;
A
#
# COMPACT_ATOMS: atom_id res chain seq x y z
N MET A 1 11.84 -45.12 -2.81
CA MET A 1 11.63 -44.28 -1.59
C MET A 1 12.26 -42.89 -1.66
N ARG A 2 13.31 -42.64 -2.46
CA ARG A 2 13.94 -41.30 -2.59
C ARG A 2 13.20 -40.35 -3.56
N PHE A 3 12.55 -40.88 -4.60
CA PHE A 3 11.72 -40.10 -5.53
C PHE A 3 10.55 -39.39 -4.86
N LEU A 4 9.92 -40.04 -3.86
CA LEU A 4 8.85 -39.43 -3.06
C LEU A 4 9.37 -38.29 -2.18
N SER A 5 10.60 -38.42 -1.67
CA SER A 5 11.25 -37.36 -0.89
C SER A 5 11.57 -36.13 -1.74
N TYR A 6 12.09 -36.31 -2.96
CA TYR A 6 12.33 -35.21 -3.90
C TYR A 6 11.03 -34.57 -4.40
N ALA A 7 10.00 -35.36 -4.71
CA ALA A 7 8.69 -34.84 -5.09
C ALA A 7 8.10 -33.96 -3.98
N SER A 8 8.17 -34.39 -2.72
CA SER A 8 7.71 -33.60 -1.59
C SER A 8 8.51 -32.30 -1.38
N LEU A 9 9.84 -32.34 -1.55
CA LEU A 9 10.69 -31.13 -1.46
C LEU A 9 10.37 -30.13 -2.58
N LEU A 10 10.13 -30.61 -3.80
CA LEU A 10 9.72 -29.76 -4.92
C LEU A 10 8.33 -29.16 -4.68
N VAL A 11 7.38 -29.95 -4.19
CA VAL A 11 6.02 -29.47 -3.86
C VAL A 11 6.05 -28.42 -2.75
N LEU A 12 6.82 -28.63 -1.68
CA LEU A 12 6.98 -27.66 -0.59
C LEU A 12 7.70 -26.39 -1.05
N GLY A 13 8.71 -26.51 -1.91
CA GLY A 13 9.41 -25.38 -2.51
C GLY A 13 8.50 -24.56 -3.43
N VAL A 14 7.74 -25.21 -4.31
CA VAL A 14 6.76 -24.55 -5.19
C VAL A 14 5.65 -23.90 -4.38
N LEU A 15 5.14 -24.58 -3.33
CA LEU A 15 4.12 -24.04 -2.43
C LEU A 15 4.62 -22.78 -1.72
N ALA A 16 5.85 -22.78 -1.21
CA ALA A 16 6.48 -21.61 -0.60
C ALA A 16 6.64 -20.44 -1.58
N LEU A 17 6.95 -20.71 -2.86
CA LEU A 17 7.07 -19.69 -3.89
C LEU A 17 5.72 -19.04 -4.22
N VAL A 18 4.64 -19.82 -4.35
CA VAL A 18 3.30 -19.28 -4.69
C VAL A 18 2.63 -18.55 -3.52
N LEU A 19 3.02 -18.82 -2.27
CA LEU A 19 2.50 -18.13 -1.07
C LEU A 19 2.98 -16.67 -0.93
N SER A 20 3.97 -16.25 -1.72
CA SER A 20 4.73 -15.01 -1.47
C SER A 20 4.20 -13.74 -2.18
N ALA A 21 3.12 -13.80 -2.96
CA ALA A 21 2.70 -12.66 -3.78
C ALA A 21 1.19 -12.36 -3.71
N ASN A 22 0.70 -11.97 -2.52
CA ASN A 22 -0.62 -11.36 -2.37
C ASN A 22 -0.52 -9.82 -2.42
N ALA A 23 0.03 -9.28 -3.51
CA ALA A 23 -0.09 -7.85 -3.80
C ALA A 23 -1.43 -7.63 -4.52
N VAL A 24 -2.45 -7.17 -3.79
CA VAL A 24 -3.72 -6.79 -4.41
C VAL A 24 -3.48 -5.53 -5.24
N PRO A 25 -3.65 -5.57 -6.57
CA PRO A 25 -3.49 -4.39 -7.40
C PRO A 25 -4.62 -3.39 -7.08
N CYS A 26 -4.28 -2.14 -6.84
CA CYS A 26 -5.27 -1.09 -6.64
C CYS A 26 -5.74 -0.55 -7.99
N GLY A 27 -6.96 -0.95 -8.38
CA GLY A 27 -7.64 -0.41 -9.54
C GLY A 27 -8.23 0.96 -9.22
N CYS A 28 -7.51 2.04 -9.55
CA CYS A 28 -7.99 3.42 -9.40
C CYS A 28 -8.14 4.13 -10.74
N PRO A 29 -9.14 5.02 -10.91
CA PRO A 29 -9.24 5.87 -12.08
C PRO A 29 -8.04 6.82 -12.17
N ARG A 30 -7.69 7.24 -13.39
CA ARG A 30 -6.61 8.21 -13.65
C ARG A 30 -7.06 9.67 -13.51
N THR A 31 -8.22 9.92 -12.90
CA THR A 31 -8.72 11.27 -12.64
C THR A 31 -7.80 11.98 -11.65
N TYR A 32 -7.35 13.18 -11.99
CA TYR A 32 -6.51 13.99 -11.12
C TYR A 32 -7.38 14.88 -10.23
N ARG A 33 -7.46 14.54 -8.95
CA ARG A 33 -8.16 15.28 -7.87
C ARG A 33 -7.33 15.14 -6.60
N PRO A 34 -6.24 15.92 -6.48
CA PRO A 34 -5.19 15.67 -5.51
C PRO A 34 -5.71 15.76 -4.08
N VAL A 35 -5.15 14.93 -3.20
CA VAL A 35 -5.42 14.91 -1.75
C VAL A 35 -4.11 14.79 -0.98
N CYS A 36 -4.07 15.33 0.23
CA CYS A 36 -2.91 15.28 1.11
C CYS A 36 -3.10 14.21 2.19
N GLY A 37 -2.13 13.32 2.34
CA GLY A 37 -2.10 12.34 3.42
C GLY A 37 -1.45 12.87 4.70
N THR A 38 -1.70 12.22 5.84
CA THR A 38 -1.02 12.52 7.11
C THR A 38 0.49 12.23 7.10
N ASP A 39 0.99 11.60 6.04
CA ASP A 39 2.41 11.45 5.74
C ASP A 39 3.00 12.64 4.95
N HIS A 40 2.23 13.73 4.81
CA HIS A 40 2.56 14.94 4.05
C HIS A 40 2.89 14.67 2.57
N LYS A 41 2.34 13.59 2.02
CA LYS A 41 2.44 13.29 0.59
C LYS A 41 1.14 13.60 -0.12
N THR A 42 1.28 14.17 -1.31
CA THR A 42 0.14 14.37 -2.20
C THR A 42 -0.12 13.09 -3.01
N TYR A 43 -1.37 12.64 -2.98
CA TYR A 43 -1.89 11.52 -3.76
C TYR A 43 -2.73 12.05 -4.91
N SER A 44 -2.63 11.43 -6.09
CA SER A 44 -3.30 11.92 -7.32
C SER A 44 -4.82 11.97 -7.22
N ASN A 45 -5.40 11.12 -6.38
CA ASN A 45 -6.82 11.13 -6.01
C ASN A 45 -7.07 10.31 -4.73
N GLN A 46 -8.28 10.46 -4.19
CA GLN A 46 -8.74 9.73 -3.00
C GLN A 46 -8.58 8.22 -3.12
N CYS A 47 -8.91 7.62 -4.28
CA CYS A 47 -8.74 6.17 -4.47
C CYS A 47 -7.28 5.73 -4.31
N VAL A 48 -6.33 6.49 -4.85
CA VAL A 48 -4.90 6.19 -4.72
C VAL A 48 -4.43 6.35 -3.27
N LEU A 49 -4.96 7.33 -2.53
CA LEU A 49 -4.73 7.45 -1.10
C LEU A 49 -5.29 6.24 -0.34
N ASP A 50 -6.55 5.86 -0.54
CA ASP A 50 -7.20 4.74 0.15
C ASP A 50 -6.51 3.40 -0.12
N CYS A 51 -6.04 3.21 -1.36
CA CYS A 51 -5.16 2.10 -1.70
C CYS A 51 -3.91 2.07 -0.82
N ARG A 52 -3.25 3.23 -0.67
CA ARG A 52 -2.05 3.34 0.15
C ARG A 52 -2.37 3.12 1.63
N ILE A 53 -3.50 3.63 2.14
CA ILE A 53 -3.98 3.40 3.50
C ILE A 53 -4.08 1.90 3.79
N ASN A 54 -4.66 1.12 2.88
CA ASN A 54 -4.84 -0.33 3.05
C ASN A 54 -3.56 -1.16 2.86
N SER A 55 -2.50 -0.56 2.32
CA SER A 55 -1.20 -1.21 2.17
C SER A 55 -0.55 -1.51 3.53
N ASN A 56 0.40 -2.45 3.54
CA ASN A 56 1.17 -2.77 4.75
C ASN A 56 1.89 -1.52 5.31
N TYR A 57 2.37 -0.65 4.43
CA TYR A 57 2.99 0.63 4.79
C TYR A 57 1.98 1.61 5.39
N GLY A 58 0.83 1.83 4.74
CA GLY A 58 -0.18 2.78 5.20
C GLY A 58 -0.71 2.42 6.59
N ARG A 59 -1.01 1.14 6.82
CA ARG A 59 -1.40 0.63 8.15
C ARG A 59 -0.31 0.80 9.20
N LYS A 60 0.97 0.64 8.83
CA LYS A 60 2.10 0.78 9.76
C LYS A 60 2.26 2.20 10.30
N ILE A 61 1.92 3.21 9.50
CA ILE A 61 2.07 4.63 9.89
C ILE A 61 0.75 5.30 10.25
N ASP A 62 -0.35 4.54 10.34
CA ASP A 62 -1.72 5.06 10.50
C ASP A 62 -2.03 6.18 9.49
N LEU A 63 -1.73 5.92 8.21
CA LEU A 63 -1.96 6.87 7.13
C LEU A 63 -3.45 7.20 7.03
N LYS A 64 -3.78 8.49 7.01
CA LYS A 64 -5.13 9.02 6.84
C LYS A 64 -5.11 10.17 5.85
N LEU A 65 -6.28 10.59 5.42
CA LEU A 65 -6.46 11.87 4.74
C LEU A 65 -6.15 12.99 5.75
N LEU A 66 -5.27 13.91 5.38
CA LEU A 66 -5.03 15.16 6.09
C LEU A 66 -5.99 16.25 5.59
N ARG A 67 -6.06 16.48 4.28
CA ARG A 67 -6.93 17.47 3.64
C ARG A 67 -7.10 17.19 2.15
N ASP A 68 -8.17 17.70 1.56
CA ASP A 68 -8.29 17.84 0.11
C ASP A 68 -7.22 18.77 -0.48
N GLY A 69 -6.84 18.52 -1.74
CA GLY A 69 -5.82 19.27 -2.46
C GLY A 69 -4.39 18.78 -2.20
N HIS A 70 -3.40 19.52 -2.69
CA HIS A 70 -1.99 19.22 -2.46
C HIS A 70 -1.55 19.49 -1.02
N CYS A 71 -0.50 18.79 -0.60
CA CYS A 71 0.21 19.14 0.62
C CYS A 71 0.99 20.45 0.43
N LYS A 72 1.02 21.28 1.47
CA LYS A 72 1.80 22.51 1.57
C LYS A 72 3.13 22.21 2.27
N GLN A 73 4.12 23.06 2.03
CA GLN A 73 5.48 22.93 2.61
C GLN A 73 5.51 23.06 4.15
N HIS A 74 4.43 23.56 4.75
CA HIS A 74 4.26 23.73 6.20
C HIS A 74 3.31 22.70 6.83
N ASP A 75 2.91 21.64 6.12
CA ASP A 75 2.06 20.62 6.72
C ASP A 75 2.81 19.81 7.80
N THR A 76 4.15 19.91 7.87
CA THR A 76 4.93 19.42 9.01
C THR A 76 4.75 20.34 10.21
N VAL A 77 3.77 20.01 11.05
CA VAL A 77 3.54 20.58 12.39
C VAL A 77 3.20 22.08 12.34
N GLU A 78 1.91 22.39 12.33
CA GLU A 78 1.33 23.36 13.27
C GLU A 78 -0.19 23.35 13.18
N GLU A 79 -0.75 23.47 14.38
CA GLU A 79 -2.15 23.50 14.76
C GLU A 79 -2.99 24.42 13.86
N GLU A 80 -4.20 23.98 13.51
CA GLU A 80 -5.27 24.94 13.22
C GLU A 80 -5.38 25.87 14.45
N ASN A 81 -5.10 27.15 14.23
CA ASN A 81 -5.54 28.24 15.10
C ASN A 81 -7.06 28.22 15.23
#